data_AF-A0A0N8R6K9-F1
#
_entry.id   AF-A0A0N8R6K9-F1
#
_cell.length_a   1.000
_cell.length_b   1.000
_cell.length_c   1.000
_cell.angle_alpha   90.00
_cell.angle_beta   90.00
_cell.angle_gamma   90.00
#
_symmetry.space_group_name_H-M   'P 1'
#
loop_
_entity.id
_entity.type
_entity.pdbx_description
1 polymer ?
#
loop_
_entity_poly.entity_id
_entity_poly.type
_entity_poly.pdbx_seq_one_letter_code
_entity_poly.pdbx_strand_id
1 'polypeptide(L)'
;MAASTSVHSNAFNFMSCLKSGVDPRTGLYNISISMPELQSNDLRGPGFRLDLSYSQLNTLDSGYGKGWNLQVSQYNPATQILSLSTGETFRVDGTGSNGLRTMSEKKIDTFHFYKRDDTSYRVVHKSGLVEILELHISGNKRMAWAVKIIAPSGHSITLKHKPFNSSTYRLASITDDLGQTLLEIARSDDFVELKLHPYEGIGGAPLARFLMTLAGSDKRVSRITLPTENNASWRFEYTPKNDQQLCVKHVETPSGSSEDVYYQDEGHAFPYSADRLPLPRVTRHVIDPGLGQPKVDVRYTYKDGQQRSRNFLGAGLTIAWEDNGLDNLYKTLQDYSYVCTESLWVDSKAVRSIGKL
;
A
#
# COMPACT_ATOMS: atom_id res chain seq x y z
N MET A 1 -18.08 29.85 16.98
CA MET A 1 -17.44 31.08 16.49
C MET A 1 -16.33 30.67 15.54
N ALA A 2 -16.44 31.02 14.26
CA ALA A 2 -15.41 30.72 13.26
C ALA A 2 -14.44 31.90 13.20
N ALA A 3 -13.14 31.63 13.30
CA ALA A 3 -12.11 32.64 13.15
C ALA A 3 -12.13 33.18 11.71
N SER A 4 -12.11 34.50 11.57
CA SER A 4 -12.01 35.19 10.27
C SER A 4 -10.60 34.99 9.71
N THR A 5 -10.47 34.29 8.58
CA THR A 5 -9.23 34.18 7.81
C THR A 5 -9.28 35.10 6.60
N SER A 6 -8.20 35.84 6.33
CA SER A 6 -8.07 36.80 5.22
C SER A 6 -7.81 36.15 3.85
N VAL A 7 -7.86 34.82 3.77
CA VAL A 7 -7.74 34.04 2.54
C VAL A 7 -8.67 32.83 2.64
N HIS A 8 -9.73 32.82 1.82
CA HIS A 8 -10.51 31.63 1.51
C HIS A 8 -9.96 31.03 0.21
N SER A 9 -9.41 29.82 0.28
CA SER A 9 -8.93 29.10 -0.90
C SER A 9 -9.31 27.63 -0.83
N ASN A 10 -9.87 27.10 -1.93
CA ASN A 10 -10.09 25.66 -2.10
C ASN A 10 -8.77 24.87 -2.19
N ALA A 11 -7.61 25.53 -2.31
CA ALA A 11 -6.30 24.88 -2.20
C ALA A 11 -6.05 24.30 -0.79
N PHE A 12 -6.74 24.80 0.25
CA PHE A 12 -6.70 24.19 1.59
C PHE A 12 -7.65 23.00 1.75
N ASN A 13 -8.58 22.81 0.80
CA ASN A 13 -9.55 21.71 0.81
C ASN A 13 -9.06 20.48 0.00
N PHE A 14 -7.94 20.59 -0.73
CA PHE A 14 -7.47 19.54 -1.64
C PHE A 14 -6.08 19.00 -1.24
N MET A 15 -6.05 17.67 -0.99
CA MET A 15 -4.96 16.72 -1.22
C MET A 15 -3.87 16.48 -0.14
N SER A 16 -4.26 15.78 0.94
CA SER A 16 -3.41 14.75 1.55
C SER A 16 -3.79 13.32 1.12
N CYS A 17 -4.76 13.19 0.21
CA CYS A 17 -5.37 11.91 -0.17
C CYS A 17 -4.58 11.10 -1.19
N LEU A 18 -3.60 11.67 -1.91
CA LEU A 18 -2.69 10.91 -2.78
C LEU A 18 -1.26 11.11 -2.29
N LYS A 19 -0.57 10.02 -1.97
CA LYS A 19 0.87 9.97 -1.76
C LYS A 19 1.47 9.08 -2.84
N SER A 20 1.91 9.69 -3.92
CA SER A 20 2.76 9.06 -4.95
C SER A 20 4.21 9.47 -4.72
N GLY A 21 5.14 8.58 -5.06
CA GLY A 21 6.55 8.92 -5.03
C GLY A 21 7.47 7.73 -5.15
N VAL A 22 8.74 8.04 -5.41
CA VAL A 22 9.82 7.07 -5.38
C VAL A 22 10.34 6.97 -3.94
N ASP A 23 10.39 5.77 -3.37
CA ASP A 23 11.19 5.55 -2.15
C ASP A 23 12.66 5.47 -2.58
N PRO A 24 13.51 6.44 -2.24
CA PRO A 24 14.88 6.48 -2.71
C PRO A 24 15.72 5.31 -2.20
N ARG A 25 15.36 4.72 -1.06
CA ARG A 25 16.09 3.58 -0.47
C ARG A 25 15.92 2.31 -1.30
N THR A 26 14.79 2.19 -1.99
CA THR A 26 14.44 0.98 -2.75
C THR A 26 14.28 1.22 -4.25
N GLY A 27 14.19 2.49 -4.66
CA GLY A 27 13.90 2.90 -6.03
C GLY A 27 12.51 2.49 -6.52
N LEU A 28 11.60 2.10 -5.62
CA LEU A 28 10.25 1.67 -5.96
C LEU A 28 9.31 2.88 -6.04
N TYR A 29 8.49 2.92 -7.08
CA TYR A 29 7.39 3.86 -7.16
C TYR A 29 6.15 3.27 -6.48
N ASN A 30 5.63 3.96 -5.47
CA ASN A 30 4.43 3.56 -4.76
C ASN A 30 3.36 4.65 -4.88
N ILE A 31 2.10 4.23 -4.83
CA ILE A 31 0.95 5.14 -4.77
C ILE A 31 0.10 4.71 -3.59
N SER A 32 -0.32 5.66 -2.76
CA SER A 32 -1.32 5.47 -1.72
C SER A 32 -2.43 6.50 -1.91
N ILE A 33 -3.68 6.03 -1.98
CA ILE A 33 -4.88 6.84 -2.07
C ILE A 33 -5.71 6.64 -0.82
N SER A 34 -5.76 7.66 0.03
CA SER A 34 -6.59 7.70 1.22
C SER A 34 -7.97 8.24 0.89
N MET A 35 -8.99 7.40 1.07
CA MET A 35 -10.39 7.82 1.01
C MET A 35 -10.83 8.42 2.36
N PRO A 36 -11.99 9.12 2.40
CA PRO A 36 -12.54 9.63 3.66
C PRO A 36 -12.63 8.52 4.72
N GLU A 37 -12.20 8.85 5.93
CA GLU A 37 -12.26 7.94 7.06
C GLU A 37 -13.70 7.63 7.41
N LEU A 38 -14.02 6.34 7.53
CA LEU A 38 -15.34 5.88 7.95
C LEU A 38 -15.45 6.09 9.46
N GLN A 39 -16.36 6.96 9.84
CA GLN A 39 -16.73 7.17 11.23
C GLN A 39 -17.85 6.20 11.59
N SER A 40 -17.74 5.59 12.77
CA SER A 40 -18.64 4.53 13.22
C SER A 40 -19.28 4.86 14.57
N ASN A 41 -20.43 4.25 14.86
CA ASN A 41 -21.12 4.31 16.15
C ASN A 41 -21.36 5.76 16.62
N ASP A 42 -21.92 6.62 15.76
CA ASP A 42 -22.14 8.04 16.04
C ASP A 42 -20.87 8.76 16.53
N LEU A 43 -19.72 8.51 15.88
CA LEU A 43 -18.39 9.06 16.20
C LEU A 43 -17.78 8.51 17.52
N ARG A 44 -18.35 7.46 18.11
CA ARG A 44 -17.85 6.84 19.36
C ARG A 44 -17.04 5.56 19.12
N GLY A 45 -17.09 5.05 17.89
CA GLY A 45 -16.43 3.84 17.47
C GLY A 45 -15.02 4.03 16.92
N PRO A 46 -14.37 2.95 16.47
CA PRO A 46 -13.10 3.07 15.77
C PRO A 46 -13.34 3.76 14.43
N GLY A 47 -12.48 4.72 14.11
CA GLY A 47 -12.34 5.22 12.75
C GLY A 47 -11.68 4.16 11.88
N PHE A 48 -12.16 3.99 10.65
CA PHE A 48 -11.55 3.08 9.68
C PHE A 48 -11.10 3.83 8.44
N ARG A 49 -9.79 3.83 8.19
CA ARG A 49 -9.21 4.45 7.00
C ARG A 49 -9.21 3.47 5.84
N LEU A 50 -9.71 3.95 4.72
CA LEU A 50 -9.75 3.22 3.46
C LEU A 50 -8.58 3.67 2.59
N ASP A 51 -7.44 3.01 2.79
CA ASP A 51 -6.22 3.29 2.04
C ASP A 51 -6.02 2.25 0.93
N LEU A 52 -6.18 2.69 -0.33
CA LEU A 52 -5.79 1.91 -1.50
C LEU A 52 -4.30 2.14 -1.77
N SER A 53 -3.53 1.07 -1.89
CA SER A 53 -2.10 1.16 -2.17
C SER A 53 -1.72 0.35 -3.39
N TYR A 54 -0.96 0.96 -4.29
CA TYR A 54 -0.23 0.29 -5.36
C TYR A 54 1.22 0.02 -4.94
N SER A 55 1.70 -1.18 -5.25
CA SER A 55 3.11 -1.51 -5.22
C SER A 55 3.47 -2.37 -6.42
N GLN A 56 4.57 -2.02 -7.11
CA GLN A 56 5.11 -2.84 -8.20
C GLN A 56 5.57 -4.24 -7.74
N LEU A 57 5.79 -4.43 -6.43
CA LEU A 57 6.15 -5.74 -5.87
C LEU A 57 4.95 -6.67 -5.74
N ASN A 58 3.74 -6.12 -5.71
CA ASN A 58 2.53 -6.92 -5.74
C ASN A 58 2.24 -7.33 -7.18
N THR A 59 2.53 -8.58 -7.51
CA THR A 59 2.32 -9.13 -8.87
C THR A 59 0.95 -9.78 -9.04
N LEU A 60 0.12 -9.79 -7.99
CA LEU A 60 -1.17 -10.47 -7.95
C LEU A 60 -2.33 -9.46 -7.96
N ASP A 61 -3.50 -9.95 -8.36
CA ASP A 61 -4.78 -9.30 -8.08
C ASP A 61 -5.40 -9.94 -6.84
N SER A 62 -5.44 -9.20 -5.73
CA SER A 62 -6.10 -9.61 -4.48
C SER A 62 -7.60 -9.27 -4.46
N GLY A 63 -8.16 -8.83 -5.58
CA GLY A 63 -9.55 -8.42 -5.74
C GLY A 63 -9.74 -6.90 -5.91
N TYR A 64 -8.64 -6.14 -5.95
CA TYR A 64 -8.62 -4.69 -6.12
C TYR A 64 -7.97 -4.23 -7.44
N GLY A 65 -7.57 -5.19 -8.30
CA GLY A 65 -6.78 -4.96 -9.50
C GLY A 65 -5.31 -5.32 -9.27
N LYS A 66 -4.63 -5.78 -10.33
CA LYS A 66 -3.24 -6.25 -10.22
C LYS A 66 -2.31 -5.13 -9.69
N GLY A 67 -1.56 -5.44 -8.65
CA GLY A 67 -0.65 -4.50 -7.97
C GLY A 67 -1.31 -3.57 -6.96
N TRP A 68 -2.65 -3.56 -6.89
CA TRP A 68 -3.41 -2.75 -5.94
C TRP A 68 -3.93 -3.61 -4.79
N ASN A 69 -3.99 -3.02 -3.60
CA ASN A 69 -4.59 -3.66 -2.44
C ASN A 69 -5.29 -2.62 -1.55
N LEU A 70 -6.27 -3.06 -0.78
CA LEU A 70 -6.82 -2.30 0.33
C LEU A 70 -6.07 -2.69 1.61
N GLN A 71 -5.59 -1.72 2.38
CA GLN A 71 -4.80 -1.98 3.59
C GLN A 71 -5.68 -2.49 4.74
N VAL A 72 -5.89 -3.81 4.78
CA VAL A 72 -6.59 -4.52 5.86
C VAL A 72 -5.61 -5.51 6.51
N SER A 73 -5.62 -5.59 7.84
CA SER A 73 -4.75 -6.51 8.57
C SER A 73 -5.07 -7.97 8.21
N GLN A 74 -4.02 -8.74 7.95
CA GLN A 74 -4.08 -10.13 7.54
C GLN A 74 -2.88 -10.91 8.07
N TYR A 75 -3.05 -12.21 8.30
CA TYR A 75 -1.99 -13.11 8.71
C TYR A 75 -2.05 -14.41 7.91
N ASN A 76 -0.94 -14.78 7.28
CA ASN A 76 -0.80 -16.05 6.59
C ASN A 76 -0.07 -17.06 7.50
N PRO A 77 -0.76 -18.08 8.05
CA PRO A 77 -0.12 -19.04 8.95
C PRO A 77 0.91 -19.95 8.27
N ALA A 78 0.84 -20.12 6.94
CA ALA A 78 1.77 -20.97 6.20
C ALA A 78 3.13 -20.29 5.98
N THR A 79 3.13 -18.99 5.65
CA THR A 79 4.36 -18.20 5.52
C THR A 79 4.75 -17.49 6.80
N GLN A 80 3.86 -17.50 7.80
CA GLN A 80 3.99 -16.78 9.07
C GLN A 80 4.10 -15.26 8.89
N ILE A 81 3.58 -14.71 7.78
CA ILE A 81 3.64 -13.27 7.50
C ILE A 81 2.38 -12.59 8.05
N LEU A 82 2.58 -11.59 8.92
CA LEU A 82 1.57 -10.66 9.39
C LEU A 82 1.73 -9.34 8.63
N SER A 83 0.68 -8.89 7.96
CA SER A 83 0.59 -7.55 7.37
C SER A 83 -0.51 -6.78 8.07
N LEU A 84 -0.23 -5.55 8.51
CA LEU A 84 -1.16 -4.72 9.27
C LEU A 84 -1.75 -3.61 8.39
N SER A 85 -2.92 -3.11 8.79
CA SER A 85 -3.57 -1.93 8.22
C SER A 85 -2.70 -0.67 8.27
N THR A 86 -1.70 -0.62 9.16
CA THR A 86 -0.70 0.45 9.25
C THR A 86 0.33 0.43 8.10
N GLY A 87 0.35 -0.63 7.29
CA GLY A 87 1.36 -0.88 6.25
C GLY A 87 2.58 -1.66 6.74
N GLU A 88 2.70 -1.90 8.05
CA GLU A 88 3.75 -2.74 8.62
C GLU A 88 3.58 -4.20 8.19
N THR A 89 4.68 -4.89 7.85
CA THR A 89 4.67 -6.32 7.54
C THR A 89 5.86 -6.98 8.22
N PHE A 90 5.60 -8.09 8.91
CA PHE A 90 6.61 -8.83 9.66
C PHE A 90 6.40 -10.34 9.53
N ARG A 91 7.50 -11.09 9.53
CA ARG A 91 7.45 -12.53 9.75
C ARG A 91 7.40 -12.84 11.25
N VAL A 92 6.47 -13.71 11.63
CA VAL A 92 6.42 -14.34 12.95
C VAL A 92 7.44 -15.46 13.01
N ASP A 93 8.38 -15.35 13.95
CA ASP A 93 9.50 -16.28 14.11
C ASP A 93 9.67 -16.78 15.56
N GLY A 94 8.83 -16.30 16.49
CA GLY A 94 8.84 -16.79 17.87
C GLY A 94 7.46 -16.82 18.52
N THR A 95 7.41 -17.54 19.64
CA THR A 95 6.20 -17.74 20.43
C THR A 95 6.53 -17.54 21.90
N GLY A 96 5.88 -16.56 22.53
CA GLY A 96 5.96 -16.31 23.95
C GLY A 96 4.85 -17.02 24.74
N SER A 97 4.79 -16.73 26.04
CA SER A 97 3.70 -17.18 26.91
C SER A 97 2.34 -16.61 26.47
N ASN A 98 1.26 -17.30 26.83
CA ASN A 98 -0.13 -16.84 26.63
C ASN A 98 -0.50 -16.55 25.15
N GLY A 99 0.09 -17.31 24.22
CA GLY A 99 -0.20 -17.20 22.80
C GLY A 99 0.44 -16.01 22.09
N LEU A 100 1.30 -15.22 22.77
CA LEU A 100 2.05 -14.12 22.16
C LEU A 100 2.93 -14.64 21.01
N ARG A 101 2.91 -13.93 19.89
CA ARG A 101 3.75 -14.16 18.72
C ARG A 101 4.75 -13.02 18.61
N THR A 102 6.01 -13.37 18.42
CA THR A 102 7.12 -12.42 18.34
C THR A 102 7.70 -12.39 16.94
N MET A 103 8.33 -11.26 16.60
CA MET A 103 8.98 -11.02 15.33
C MET A 103 10.35 -10.38 15.60
N SER A 104 11.44 -11.06 15.27
CA SER A 104 12.80 -10.55 15.57
C SER A 104 13.15 -9.24 14.85
N GLU A 105 12.51 -8.98 13.72
CA GLU A 105 12.69 -7.76 12.91
C GLU A 105 11.81 -6.58 13.38
N LYS A 106 10.86 -6.80 14.31
CA LYS A 106 10.08 -5.72 14.92
C LYS A 106 10.94 -4.98 15.96
N LYS A 107 11.59 -3.90 15.53
CA LYS A 107 12.47 -3.07 16.39
C LYS A 107 11.74 -2.04 17.24
N ILE A 108 10.53 -1.66 16.84
CA ILE A 108 9.71 -0.66 17.55
C ILE A 108 8.48 -1.36 18.10
N ASP A 109 8.15 -1.10 19.37
CA ASP A 109 6.96 -1.69 19.98
C ASP A 109 5.69 -0.92 19.63
N THR A 110 5.13 -1.21 18.45
CA THR A 110 3.91 -0.57 17.93
C THR A 110 2.64 -1.39 18.17
N PHE A 111 2.75 -2.71 18.32
CA PHE A 111 1.63 -3.63 18.53
C PHE A 111 2.09 -4.97 19.15
N HIS A 112 1.14 -5.73 19.67
CA HIS A 112 1.33 -7.12 20.10
C HIS A 112 0.39 -8.05 19.34
N PHE A 113 0.89 -9.20 18.90
CA PHE A 113 0.13 -10.19 18.15
C PHE A 113 -0.02 -11.48 18.95
N TYR A 114 -1.25 -12.00 19.04
CA TYR A 114 -1.57 -13.19 19.83
C TYR A 114 -2.32 -14.20 18.97
N LYS A 115 -1.94 -15.48 19.05
CA LYS A 115 -2.84 -16.58 18.68
C LYS A 115 -3.79 -16.80 19.86
N ARG A 116 -5.11 -16.70 19.64
CA ARG A 116 -6.13 -16.95 20.66
C ARG A 116 -6.51 -18.42 20.70
N ASP A 117 -6.77 -18.98 19.53
CA ASP A 117 -7.13 -20.38 19.31
C ASP A 117 -6.69 -20.79 17.89
N ASP A 118 -7.12 -21.96 17.41
CA ASP A 118 -6.71 -22.48 16.10
C ASP A 118 -7.26 -21.69 14.91
N THR A 119 -8.31 -20.91 15.12
CA THR A 119 -9.00 -20.14 14.08
C THR A 119 -9.00 -18.64 14.31
N SER A 120 -8.53 -18.16 15.46
CA SER A 120 -8.59 -16.75 15.84
C SER A 120 -7.25 -16.21 16.32
N TYR A 121 -6.95 -14.99 15.89
CA TYR A 121 -5.79 -14.21 16.28
C TYR A 121 -6.22 -12.81 16.73
N ARG A 122 -5.37 -12.14 17.50
CA ARG A 122 -5.61 -10.80 18.01
C ARG A 122 -4.39 -9.92 17.84
N VAL A 123 -4.57 -8.75 17.23
CA VAL A 123 -3.57 -7.68 17.22
C VAL A 123 -4.02 -6.61 18.22
N VAL A 124 -3.13 -6.18 19.10
CA VAL A 124 -3.36 -5.09 20.05
C VAL A 124 -2.36 -3.99 19.74
N HIS A 125 -2.85 -2.86 19.23
CA HIS A 125 -2.01 -1.72 18.88
C HIS A 125 -1.68 -0.88 20.11
N LYS A 126 -0.56 -0.13 20.06
CA LYS A 126 -0.18 0.81 21.14
C LYS A 126 -1.24 1.87 21.44
N SER A 127 -2.14 2.15 20.50
CA SER A 127 -3.27 3.07 20.68
C SER A 127 -4.40 2.49 21.53
N GLY A 128 -4.33 1.20 21.88
CA GLY A 128 -5.42 0.46 22.51
C GLY A 128 -6.47 -0.09 21.51
N LEU A 129 -6.31 0.19 20.22
CA LEU A 129 -7.13 -0.43 19.17
C LEU A 129 -6.83 -1.93 19.12
N VAL A 130 -7.88 -2.76 19.06
CA VAL A 130 -7.76 -4.21 18.98
C VAL A 130 -8.38 -4.70 17.68
N GLU A 131 -7.64 -5.54 16.94
CA GLU A 131 -8.17 -6.24 15.77
C GLU A 131 -8.27 -7.73 16.06
N ILE A 132 -9.40 -8.34 15.70
CA ILE A 132 -9.61 -9.78 15.73
C ILE A 132 -9.53 -10.29 14.29
N LEU A 133 -8.63 -11.25 14.07
CA LEU A 133 -8.42 -11.89 12.79
C LEU A 133 -8.93 -13.32 12.85
N GLU A 134 -9.75 -13.72 11.88
CA GLU A 134 -10.29 -15.09 11.79
C GLU A 134 -9.75 -15.82 10.57
N LEU A 135 -9.43 -17.09 10.77
CA LEU A 135 -8.85 -17.98 9.78
C LEU A 135 -9.89 -18.44 8.77
N HIS A 136 -9.65 -18.12 7.50
CA HIS A 136 -10.37 -18.68 6.37
C HIS A 136 -9.50 -19.71 5.65
N ILE A 137 -10.12 -20.83 5.30
CA ILE A 137 -9.47 -21.95 4.61
C ILE A 137 -10.13 -22.12 3.24
N SER A 138 -9.32 -22.13 2.19
CA SER A 138 -9.78 -22.44 0.83
C SER A 138 -8.79 -23.40 0.19
N GLY A 139 -9.20 -24.66 0.01
CA GLY A 139 -8.29 -25.75 -0.34
C GLY A 139 -7.13 -25.85 0.66
N ASN A 140 -5.89 -25.81 0.14
CA ASN A 140 -4.68 -25.84 0.96
C ASN A 140 -4.21 -24.44 1.42
N LYS A 141 -4.90 -23.37 1.00
CA LYS A 141 -4.54 -21.99 1.36
C LYS A 141 -5.24 -21.60 2.65
N ARG A 142 -4.50 -20.91 3.51
CA ARG A 142 -4.95 -20.45 4.82
C ARG A 142 -4.60 -18.97 4.97
N MET A 143 -5.57 -18.14 5.31
CA MET A 143 -5.36 -16.72 5.57
C MET A 143 -6.32 -16.26 6.65
N ALA A 144 -5.79 -15.60 7.68
CA ALA A 144 -6.58 -14.96 8.69
C ALA A 144 -6.78 -13.49 8.34
N TRP A 145 -8.03 -13.02 8.33
CA TRP A 145 -8.39 -11.66 7.95
C TRP A 145 -9.02 -10.93 9.13
N ALA A 146 -8.77 -9.63 9.27
CA ALA A 146 -9.46 -8.82 10.26
C ALA A 146 -10.98 -8.88 10.01
N VAL A 147 -11.72 -9.38 11.00
CA VAL A 147 -13.19 -9.47 10.98
C VAL A 147 -13.85 -8.54 11.99
N LYS A 148 -13.09 -8.05 12.97
CA LYS A 148 -13.59 -7.10 13.98
C LYS A 148 -12.49 -6.15 14.42
N ILE A 149 -12.80 -4.87 14.50
CA ILE A 149 -11.91 -3.83 15.01
C ILE A 149 -12.61 -3.13 16.17
N ILE A 150 -11.95 -3.03 17.31
CA ILE A 150 -12.53 -2.60 18.58
C ILE A 150 -11.74 -1.38 19.08
N ALA A 151 -12.42 -0.27 19.29
CA ALA A 151 -11.84 0.92 19.88
C ALA A 151 -11.60 0.74 21.39
N PRO A 152 -10.71 1.55 22.00
CA PRO A 152 -10.55 1.58 23.46
C PRO A 152 -11.86 1.85 24.23
N SER A 153 -12.83 2.50 23.59
CA SER A 153 -14.16 2.76 24.14
C SER A 153 -15.07 1.52 24.23
N GLY A 154 -14.66 0.39 23.63
CA GLY A 154 -15.44 -0.85 23.56
C GLY A 154 -16.35 -0.97 22.33
N HIS A 155 -16.65 0.15 21.66
CA HIS A 155 -17.37 0.14 20.39
C HIS A 155 -16.51 -0.48 19.29
N SER A 156 -17.17 -1.05 18.29
CA SER A 156 -16.49 -1.81 17.25
C SER A 156 -17.13 -1.67 15.88
N ILE A 157 -16.39 -2.14 14.89
CA ILE A 157 -16.87 -2.40 13.54
C ILE A 157 -16.59 -3.85 13.17
N THR A 158 -17.47 -4.42 12.39
CA THR A 158 -17.38 -5.78 11.84
C THR A 158 -17.04 -5.70 10.35
N LEU A 159 -16.01 -6.43 9.95
CA LEU A 159 -15.52 -6.53 8.58
C LEU A 159 -15.97 -7.86 8.01
N LYS A 160 -16.79 -7.83 6.95
CA LYS A 160 -17.26 -9.03 6.27
C LYS A 160 -16.44 -9.26 5.01
N HIS A 161 -15.87 -10.46 4.89
CA HIS A 161 -15.12 -10.88 3.71
C HIS A 161 -15.92 -11.85 2.85
N LYS A 162 -15.66 -11.86 1.55
CA LYS A 162 -16.21 -12.84 0.60
C LYS A 162 -15.07 -13.47 -0.21
N PRO A 163 -15.21 -14.73 -0.67
CA PRO A 163 -14.29 -15.32 -1.62
C PRO A 163 -14.19 -14.44 -2.88
N PHE A 164 -12.97 -14.12 -3.31
CA PHE A 164 -12.70 -13.48 -4.60
C PHE A 164 -12.28 -14.53 -5.64
N ASN A 165 -11.43 -15.47 -5.23
CA ASN A 165 -11.06 -16.64 -6.02
C ASN A 165 -10.82 -17.84 -5.08
N SER A 166 -10.35 -18.96 -5.63
CA SER A 166 -10.10 -20.21 -4.90
C SER A 166 -9.03 -20.11 -3.80
N SER A 167 -8.38 -18.97 -3.63
CA SER A 167 -7.26 -18.80 -2.70
C SER A 167 -7.27 -17.48 -1.92
N THR A 168 -8.13 -16.54 -2.31
CA THR A 168 -8.11 -15.15 -1.79
C THR A 168 -9.50 -14.71 -1.43
N TYR A 169 -9.61 -14.07 -0.26
CA TYR A 169 -10.80 -13.36 0.18
C TYR A 169 -10.59 -11.87 0.02
N ARG A 170 -11.70 -11.14 -0.08
CA ARG A 170 -11.71 -9.69 -0.23
C ARG A 170 -12.73 -9.11 0.72
N LEU A 171 -12.43 -7.93 1.26
CA LEU A 171 -13.40 -7.17 2.04
C LEU A 171 -14.63 -6.87 1.18
N ALA A 172 -15.80 -7.21 1.69
CA ALA A 172 -17.08 -7.02 1.02
C ALA A 172 -17.90 -5.91 1.67
N SER A 173 -17.88 -5.80 3.01
CA SER A 173 -18.58 -4.73 3.72
C SER A 173 -18.01 -4.45 5.10
N ILE A 174 -18.32 -3.26 5.63
CA ILE A 174 -18.07 -2.87 7.02
C ILE A 174 -19.41 -2.41 7.63
N THR A 175 -19.72 -2.89 8.83
CA THR A 175 -20.91 -2.51 9.60
C THR A 175 -20.49 -2.19 11.03
N ASP A 176 -21.09 -1.19 11.66
CA ASP A 176 -20.84 -0.86 13.07
C ASP A 176 -21.74 -1.61 14.06
N ASP A 177 -21.61 -1.36 15.36
CA ASP A 177 -22.43 -2.04 16.39
C ASP A 177 -23.87 -1.51 16.44
N LEU A 178 -24.17 -0.38 15.81
CA LEU A 178 -25.53 0.14 15.64
C LEU A 178 -26.25 -0.51 14.44
N GLY A 179 -25.55 -1.35 13.66
CA GLY A 179 -26.08 -2.00 12.47
C GLY A 179 -26.01 -1.13 11.21
N GLN A 180 -25.34 0.02 11.27
CA GLN A 180 -25.14 0.90 10.13
C GLN A 180 -24.06 0.33 9.21
N THR A 181 -24.38 0.13 7.93
CA THR A 181 -23.38 -0.26 6.93
C THR A 181 -22.58 0.97 6.51
N LEU A 182 -21.28 0.96 6.80
CA LEU A 182 -20.35 2.05 6.51
C LEU A 182 -19.70 1.90 5.13
N LEU A 183 -19.54 0.66 4.66
CA LEU A 183 -18.90 0.36 3.39
C LEU A 183 -19.52 -0.87 2.73
N GLU A 184 -19.70 -0.79 1.42
CA GLU A 184 -19.85 -1.96 0.55
C GLU A 184 -18.86 -1.89 -0.60
N ILE A 185 -18.24 -3.03 -0.93
CA ILE A 185 -17.35 -3.13 -2.07
C ILE A 185 -17.84 -4.18 -3.06
N ALA A 186 -18.16 -3.76 -4.28
CA ALA A 186 -18.46 -4.64 -5.39
C ALA A 186 -17.23 -4.86 -6.29
N ARG A 187 -17.08 -6.08 -6.81
CA ARG A 187 -16.04 -6.46 -7.78
C ARG A 187 -16.72 -7.17 -8.93
N SER A 188 -16.52 -6.66 -10.14
CA SER A 188 -16.85 -7.28 -11.42
C SER A 188 -15.59 -7.37 -12.27
N ASP A 189 -15.56 -8.12 -13.37
CA ASP A 189 -14.36 -8.27 -14.21
C ASP A 189 -13.70 -6.96 -14.64
N ASP A 190 -14.46 -5.87 -14.78
CA ASP A 190 -13.98 -4.60 -15.33
C ASP A 190 -13.93 -3.47 -14.31
N PHE A 191 -14.41 -3.68 -13.09
CA PHE A 191 -14.33 -2.64 -12.06
C PHE A 191 -14.32 -3.16 -10.62
N VAL A 192 -13.83 -2.29 -9.74
CA VAL A 192 -14.03 -2.36 -8.29
C VAL A 192 -14.76 -1.10 -7.85
N GLU A 193 -15.86 -1.25 -7.15
CA GLU A 193 -16.70 -0.14 -6.72
C GLU A 193 -16.75 -0.11 -5.20
N LEU A 194 -16.40 1.03 -4.61
CA LEU A 194 -16.46 1.27 -3.17
C LEU A 194 -17.60 2.27 -2.90
N LYS A 195 -18.60 1.83 -2.14
CA LYS A 195 -19.75 2.63 -1.70
C LYS A 195 -19.60 2.94 -0.22
N LEU A 196 -19.31 4.19 0.10
CA LEU A 196 -19.24 4.67 1.49
C LEU A 196 -20.64 5.10 1.91
N HIS A 197 -21.07 4.67 3.10
CA HIS A 197 -22.42 4.87 3.64
C HIS A 197 -23.51 4.58 2.59
N PRO A 198 -23.59 3.33 2.09
CA PRO A 198 -24.35 2.96 0.89
C PRO A 198 -25.84 3.29 0.90
N TYR A 199 -26.44 3.56 2.07
CA TYR A 199 -27.88 3.73 2.24
C TYR A 199 -28.28 5.08 2.86
N GLU A 200 -27.33 6.00 3.06
CA GLU A 200 -27.58 7.26 3.79
C GLU A 200 -27.77 8.48 2.90
N GLY A 201 -27.53 8.35 1.60
CA GLY A 201 -27.79 9.40 0.62
C GLY A 201 -29.27 9.50 0.25
N ILE A 202 -29.58 10.55 -0.52
CA ILE A 202 -30.93 10.82 -1.03
C ILE A 202 -31.45 9.58 -1.78
N GLY A 203 -32.64 9.12 -1.40
CA GLY A 203 -33.27 7.94 -2.02
C GLY A 203 -32.57 6.61 -1.71
N GLY A 204 -31.77 6.54 -0.64
CA GLY A 204 -31.04 5.32 -0.26
C GLY A 204 -29.79 5.06 -1.10
N ALA A 205 -29.24 6.10 -1.74
CA ALA A 205 -28.00 6.04 -2.50
C ALA A 205 -26.76 6.10 -1.58
N PRO A 206 -25.57 5.70 -2.05
CA PRO A 206 -24.33 5.93 -1.30
C PRO A 206 -24.02 7.43 -1.15
N LEU A 207 -23.50 7.83 0.02
CA LEU A 207 -22.99 9.20 0.20
C LEU A 207 -21.78 9.49 -0.67
N ALA A 208 -20.93 8.49 -0.89
CA ALA A 208 -19.80 8.59 -1.81
C ALA A 208 -19.56 7.26 -2.53
N ARG A 209 -19.27 7.36 -3.82
CA ARG A 209 -18.98 6.23 -4.72
C ARG A 209 -17.63 6.45 -5.39
N PHE A 210 -16.67 5.57 -5.12
CA PHE A 210 -15.40 5.50 -5.81
C PHE A 210 -15.42 4.32 -6.77
N LEU A 211 -14.93 4.52 -8.00
CA LEU A 211 -14.92 3.50 -9.03
C LEU A 211 -13.52 3.29 -9.58
N MET A 212 -12.96 2.11 -9.34
CA MET A 212 -11.72 1.65 -9.96
C MET A 212 -12.06 0.93 -11.27
N THR A 213 -11.63 1.46 -12.41
CA THR A 213 -11.76 0.80 -13.71
C THR A 213 -10.56 -0.12 -13.95
N LEU A 214 -10.84 -1.36 -14.29
CA LEU A 214 -9.85 -2.38 -14.59
C LEU A 214 -9.74 -2.55 -16.11
N ALA A 215 -8.53 -2.65 -16.62
CA ALA A 215 -8.24 -2.80 -18.04
C ALA A 215 -7.34 -4.01 -18.31
N GLY A 216 -7.39 -4.50 -19.55
CA GLY A 216 -6.55 -5.62 -20.00
C GLY A 216 -6.94 -6.98 -19.42
N SER A 217 -6.29 -8.03 -19.92
CA SER A 217 -6.42 -9.39 -19.39
C SER A 217 -5.78 -9.54 -18.00
N ASP A 218 -4.85 -8.67 -17.66
CA ASP A 218 -4.14 -8.60 -16.38
C ASP A 218 -4.89 -7.83 -15.30
N LYS A 219 -6.07 -7.28 -15.60
CA LYS A 219 -6.94 -6.55 -14.66
C LYS A 219 -6.21 -5.43 -13.92
N ARG A 220 -5.32 -4.71 -14.61
CA ARG A 220 -4.62 -3.55 -14.07
C ARG A 220 -5.59 -2.37 -13.88
N VAL A 221 -5.41 -1.57 -12.84
CA VAL A 221 -6.25 -0.41 -12.57
C VAL A 221 -5.85 0.73 -13.51
N SER A 222 -6.70 1.09 -14.47
CA SER A 222 -6.45 2.18 -15.42
C SER A 222 -6.95 3.53 -14.92
N ARG A 223 -7.98 3.54 -14.06
CA ARG A 223 -8.61 4.75 -13.57
C ARG A 223 -9.21 4.55 -12.18
N ILE A 224 -9.15 5.57 -11.33
CA ILE A 224 -9.92 5.65 -10.08
C ILE A 224 -10.73 6.94 -10.12
N THR A 225 -12.03 6.82 -10.29
CA THR A 225 -12.99 7.94 -10.41
C THR A 225 -13.51 8.34 -9.04
N LEU A 226 -13.47 9.63 -8.75
CA LEU A 226 -13.97 10.26 -7.53
C LEU A 226 -15.49 10.46 -7.58
N PRO A 227 -16.15 10.57 -6.41
CA PRO A 227 -17.58 10.91 -6.30
C PRO A 227 -17.84 12.40 -6.61
N THR A 228 -17.54 12.83 -7.82
CA THR A 228 -17.68 14.21 -8.31
C THR A 228 -18.45 14.24 -9.62
N GLU A 229 -19.30 15.25 -9.84
CA GLU A 229 -20.13 15.36 -11.05
C GLU A 229 -19.32 15.34 -12.36
N ASN A 230 -18.13 15.95 -12.36
CA ASN A 230 -17.23 16.00 -13.50
C ASN A 230 -16.40 14.72 -13.69
N ASN A 231 -16.62 13.67 -12.86
CA ASN A 231 -15.86 12.43 -12.86
C ASN A 231 -14.33 12.64 -12.78
N ALA A 232 -13.89 13.59 -11.94
CA ALA A 232 -12.48 13.78 -11.65
C ALA A 232 -11.85 12.45 -11.21
N SER A 233 -10.63 12.15 -11.66
CA SER A 233 -10.09 10.81 -11.51
C SER A 233 -8.57 10.78 -11.57
N TRP A 234 -7.98 9.81 -10.88
CA TRP A 234 -6.63 9.37 -11.20
C TRP A 234 -6.66 8.46 -12.42
N ARG A 235 -5.67 8.59 -13.30
CA ARG A 235 -5.49 7.72 -14.47
C ARG A 235 -4.06 7.20 -14.50
N PHE A 236 -3.90 5.92 -14.85
CA PHE A 236 -2.64 5.22 -14.72
C PHE A 236 -2.29 4.50 -16.02
N GLU A 237 -1.03 4.65 -16.44
CA GLU A 237 -0.44 3.80 -17.46
C GLU A 237 0.74 3.00 -16.91
N TYR A 238 0.92 1.81 -17.46
CA TYR A 238 1.91 0.85 -17.00
C TYR A 238 2.86 0.47 -18.14
N THR A 239 4.08 0.09 -17.78
CA THR A 239 5.05 -0.54 -18.66
C THR A 239 5.45 -1.90 -18.07
N PRO A 240 5.47 -2.98 -18.88
CA PRO A 240 6.00 -4.25 -18.42
C PRO A 240 7.53 -4.19 -18.33
N LYS A 241 8.08 -4.77 -17.26
CA LYS A 241 9.53 -4.99 -17.06
C LYS A 241 9.76 -6.44 -16.63
N ASN A 242 10.95 -6.97 -16.92
CA ASN A 242 11.49 -8.24 -16.43
C ASN A 242 10.41 -9.34 -16.25
N ASP A 243 9.94 -9.89 -17.37
CA ASP A 243 8.90 -10.94 -17.41
C ASP A 243 7.53 -10.52 -16.84
N GLN A 244 7.01 -9.38 -17.31
CA GLN A 244 5.64 -8.87 -17.10
C GLN A 244 5.34 -8.23 -15.72
N GLN A 245 6.36 -7.80 -14.98
CA GLN A 245 6.16 -6.92 -13.83
C GLN A 245 5.61 -5.57 -14.30
N LEU A 246 4.40 -5.23 -13.87
CA LEU A 246 3.72 -3.99 -14.26
C LEU A 246 4.20 -2.84 -13.39
N CYS A 247 5.01 -1.97 -13.97
CA CYS A 247 5.49 -0.75 -13.33
C CYS A 247 4.67 0.44 -13.84
N VAL A 248 4.15 1.28 -12.94
CA VAL A 248 3.50 2.54 -13.35
C VAL A 248 4.54 3.42 -14.05
N LYS A 249 4.21 3.89 -15.25
CA LYS A 249 5.03 4.81 -16.05
C LYS A 249 4.42 6.20 -16.18
N HIS A 250 3.11 6.33 -15.98
CA HIS A 250 2.42 7.61 -16.09
C HIS A 250 1.23 7.67 -15.12
N VAL A 251 1.04 8.82 -14.48
CA VAL A 251 -0.10 9.12 -13.60
C VAL A 251 -0.66 10.49 -13.96
N GLU A 252 -1.97 10.59 -14.15
CA GLU A 252 -2.67 11.87 -14.17
C GLU A 252 -3.52 11.99 -12.91
N THR A 253 -3.53 13.18 -12.28
CA THR A 253 -4.30 13.42 -11.05
C THR A 253 -5.66 14.07 -11.36
N PRO A 254 -6.64 13.94 -10.44
CA PRO A 254 -7.92 14.64 -10.54
C PRO A 254 -7.78 16.16 -10.67
N SER A 255 -6.67 16.74 -10.19
CA SER A 255 -6.38 18.17 -10.24
C SER A 255 -5.74 18.66 -11.55
N GLY A 256 -5.40 17.74 -12.46
CA GLY A 256 -4.81 18.08 -13.76
C GLY A 256 -3.28 18.07 -13.81
N SER A 257 -2.60 17.72 -12.71
CA SER A 257 -1.16 17.44 -12.75
C SER A 257 -0.89 16.05 -13.35
N SER A 258 0.32 15.84 -13.87
CA SER A 258 0.78 14.54 -14.34
C SER A 258 2.18 14.19 -13.86
N GLU A 259 2.47 12.89 -13.81
CA GLU A 259 3.75 12.34 -13.39
C GLU A 259 4.22 11.30 -14.41
N ASP A 260 5.45 11.43 -14.90
CA ASP A 260 6.13 10.45 -15.75
C ASP A 260 7.24 9.74 -14.95
N VAL A 261 7.23 8.41 -15.00
CA VAL A 261 8.14 7.55 -14.23
C VAL A 261 8.93 6.65 -15.18
N TYR A 262 10.25 6.73 -15.11
CA TYR A 262 11.14 6.04 -16.04
C TYR A 262 12.05 5.02 -15.34
N TYR A 263 12.15 3.84 -15.96
CA TYR A 263 12.96 2.70 -15.54
C TYR A 263 13.96 2.38 -16.65
N GLN A 264 15.08 3.11 -16.66
CA GLN A 264 16.01 3.18 -17.81
C GLN A 264 17.30 2.37 -17.62
N ASP A 265 17.38 1.57 -16.56
CA ASP A 265 18.48 0.65 -16.31
C ASP A 265 17.96 -0.77 -15.99
N GLU A 266 18.89 -1.69 -15.74
CA GLU A 266 18.57 -3.09 -15.46
C GLU A 266 17.80 -3.30 -14.15
N GLY A 267 17.93 -2.37 -13.17
CA GLY A 267 17.34 -2.50 -11.84
C GLY A 267 18.32 -2.87 -10.71
N HIS A 268 17.76 -3.26 -9.57
CA HIS A 268 18.47 -3.73 -8.39
C HIS A 268 18.73 -5.24 -8.48
N ALA A 269 20.01 -5.63 -8.58
CA ALA A 269 20.39 -7.03 -8.58
C ALA A 269 20.10 -7.70 -7.23
N PHE A 270 19.74 -8.98 -7.27
CA PHE A 270 19.71 -9.86 -6.10
C PHE A 270 21.12 -10.46 -5.84
N PRO A 271 21.38 -11.04 -4.66
CA PRO A 271 22.51 -11.94 -4.47
C PRO A 271 22.49 -13.06 -5.51
N TYR A 272 23.68 -13.52 -5.93
CA TYR A 272 23.81 -14.48 -7.04
C TYR A 272 22.97 -15.75 -6.84
N SER A 273 22.87 -16.24 -5.61
CA SER A 273 22.11 -17.47 -5.30
C SER A 273 20.59 -17.34 -5.50
N ALA A 274 20.06 -16.11 -5.63
CA ALA A 274 18.63 -15.90 -5.82
C ALA A 274 18.15 -16.34 -7.20
N ASP A 275 19.06 -16.35 -8.19
CA ASP A 275 18.79 -16.67 -9.61
C ASP A 275 17.56 -15.92 -10.15
N ARG A 276 17.56 -14.60 -9.95
CA ARG A 276 16.46 -13.70 -10.32
C ARG A 276 16.93 -12.59 -11.24
N LEU A 277 16.05 -12.21 -12.16
CA LEU A 277 16.20 -10.95 -12.89
C LEU A 277 16.25 -9.79 -11.88
N PRO A 278 17.03 -8.72 -12.15
CA PRO A 278 17.09 -7.59 -11.26
C PRO A 278 15.71 -6.95 -11.06
N LEU A 279 15.47 -6.35 -9.90
CA LEU A 279 14.22 -5.68 -9.57
C LEU A 279 14.18 -4.29 -10.25
N PRO A 280 13.22 -3.98 -11.13
CA PRO A 280 13.10 -2.67 -11.77
C PRO A 280 13.07 -1.54 -10.75
N ARG A 281 13.77 -0.45 -11.04
CA ARG A 281 13.83 0.73 -10.18
C ARG A 281 13.66 2.01 -10.99
N VAL A 282 13.12 3.03 -10.34
CA VAL A 282 12.96 4.35 -10.94
C VAL A 282 14.32 5.02 -11.06
N THR A 283 14.61 5.50 -12.25
CA THR A 283 15.82 6.25 -12.60
C THR A 283 15.53 7.72 -12.82
N ARG A 284 14.28 8.07 -13.17
CA ARG A 284 13.82 9.44 -13.38
C ARG A 284 12.33 9.55 -13.08
N HIS A 285 11.94 10.64 -12.43
CA HIS A 285 10.57 10.99 -12.10
C HIS A 285 10.36 12.45 -12.47
N VAL A 286 9.42 12.71 -13.38
CA VAL A 286 9.09 14.06 -13.84
C VAL A 286 7.68 14.38 -13.40
N ILE A 287 7.50 15.47 -12.66
CA ILE A 287 6.19 15.96 -12.24
C ILE A 287 5.88 17.22 -13.04
N ASP A 288 4.76 17.22 -13.75
CA ASP A 288 4.16 18.40 -14.37
C ASP A 288 2.99 18.87 -13.49
N PRO A 289 3.16 19.96 -12.72
CA PRO A 289 2.09 20.46 -11.86
C PRO A 289 0.88 21.02 -12.66
N GLY A 290 1.05 21.24 -13.96
CA GLY A 290 0.07 21.89 -14.82
C GLY A 290 0.05 23.41 -14.66
N LEU A 291 -0.90 24.06 -15.34
CA LEU A 291 -1.14 25.51 -15.29
C LEU A 291 0.10 26.38 -15.62
N GLY A 292 0.97 25.88 -16.50
CA GLY A 292 2.18 26.59 -16.93
C GLY A 292 3.29 26.64 -15.88
N GLN A 293 3.17 25.89 -14.77
CA GLN A 293 4.24 25.77 -13.80
C GLN A 293 5.40 24.93 -14.34
N PRO A 294 6.66 25.22 -13.97
CA PRO A 294 7.81 24.43 -14.39
C PRO A 294 7.70 22.98 -13.93
N LYS A 295 8.13 22.06 -14.79
CA LYS A 295 8.25 20.63 -14.43
C LYS A 295 9.35 20.42 -13.40
N VAL A 296 9.15 19.47 -12.50
CA VAL A 296 10.15 19.01 -11.56
C VAL A 296 10.75 17.71 -12.09
N ASP A 297 12.00 17.73 -12.54
CA ASP A 297 12.74 16.55 -13.03
C ASP A 297 13.70 16.06 -11.94
N VAL A 298 13.39 14.92 -11.33
CA VAL A 298 14.25 14.26 -10.33
C VAL A 298 14.83 12.98 -10.94
N ARG A 299 16.15 12.82 -10.84
CA ARG A 299 16.86 11.62 -11.29
C ARG A 299 17.56 10.92 -10.14
N TYR A 300 17.56 9.59 -10.20
CA TYR A 300 18.04 8.72 -9.13
C TYR A 300 19.24 7.92 -9.62
N THR A 301 20.31 7.89 -8.83
CA THR A 301 21.51 7.08 -9.09
C THR A 301 21.80 6.21 -7.88
N TYR A 302 21.98 4.90 -8.10
CA TYR A 302 22.15 3.90 -7.04
C TYR A 302 23.56 3.29 -7.06
N LYS A 303 24.56 4.15 -7.29
CA LYS A 303 25.97 3.79 -7.27
C LYS A 303 26.68 4.63 -6.23
N ASP A 304 27.56 4.00 -5.48
CA ASP A 304 28.41 4.71 -4.52
C ASP A 304 29.61 5.38 -5.20
N GLY A 305 30.43 6.08 -4.41
CA GLY A 305 31.64 6.75 -4.90
C GLY A 305 32.68 5.81 -5.52
N GLN A 306 32.56 4.50 -5.27
CA GLN A 306 33.40 3.45 -5.87
C GLN A 306 32.71 2.78 -7.07
N GLN A 307 31.59 3.34 -7.56
CA GLN A 307 30.79 2.81 -8.67
C GLN A 307 30.16 1.44 -8.39
N ARG A 308 30.01 1.04 -7.12
CA ARG A 308 29.37 -0.23 -6.74
C ARG A 308 27.86 -0.04 -6.68
N SER A 309 27.12 -0.99 -7.25
CA SER A 309 25.64 -1.00 -7.30
C SER A 309 25.02 -1.81 -6.15
N ARG A 310 25.48 -1.60 -4.91
CA ARG A 310 24.90 -2.21 -3.70
C ARG A 310 23.46 -1.72 -3.51
N ASN A 311 22.60 -2.52 -2.87
CA ASN A 311 21.19 -2.17 -2.66
C ASN A 311 20.54 -2.95 -1.51
N PHE A 312 19.31 -2.59 -1.15
CA PHE A 312 18.55 -3.20 -0.05
C PHE A 312 18.29 -4.71 -0.17
N LEU A 313 18.50 -5.32 -1.34
CA LEU A 313 18.39 -6.77 -1.54
C LEU A 313 19.70 -7.52 -1.25
N GLY A 314 20.81 -6.81 -1.06
CA GLY A 314 22.12 -7.41 -0.80
C GLY A 314 22.96 -7.68 -2.05
N ALA A 315 22.77 -6.93 -3.14
CA ALA A 315 23.62 -7.04 -4.33
C ALA A 315 25.12 -7.06 -3.99
N GLY A 316 25.82 -8.04 -4.59
CA GLY A 316 27.25 -8.24 -4.38
C GLY A 316 27.62 -9.02 -3.12
N LEU A 317 26.66 -9.42 -2.29
CA LEU A 317 26.89 -10.34 -1.18
C LEU A 317 26.87 -11.79 -1.67
N THR A 318 27.72 -12.62 -1.06
CA THR A 318 27.71 -14.07 -1.20
C THR A 318 26.92 -14.69 -0.04
N ILE A 319 25.60 -14.50 -0.07
CA ILE A 319 24.66 -15.06 0.92
C ILE A 319 23.66 -15.98 0.21
N ALA A 320 23.14 -16.97 0.93
CA ALA A 320 22.03 -17.80 0.45
C ALA A 320 20.71 -17.00 0.56
N TRP A 321 20.17 -16.60 -0.58
CA TRP A 321 18.86 -15.98 -0.69
C TRP A 321 17.76 -16.95 -0.26
N GLU A 322 16.86 -16.48 0.60
CA GLU A 322 15.67 -17.24 1.00
C GLU A 322 14.42 -16.34 0.92
N ASP A 323 13.36 -16.85 0.30
CA ASP A 323 12.04 -16.20 0.25
C ASP A 323 11.17 -16.59 1.42
N ASN A 324 11.73 -16.42 2.62
CA ASN A 324 11.08 -16.86 3.84
C ASN A 324 10.43 -15.68 4.61
N GLY A 325 10.51 -14.46 4.07
CA GLY A 325 9.92 -13.25 4.64
C GLY A 325 10.81 -12.50 5.64
N LEU A 326 12.04 -12.96 5.88
CA LEU A 326 13.06 -12.22 6.63
C LEU A 326 13.97 -11.44 5.68
N ASP A 327 14.55 -10.35 6.16
CA ASP A 327 15.53 -9.57 5.42
C ASP A 327 16.85 -10.36 5.31
N ASN A 328 17.24 -10.65 4.06
CA ASN A 328 18.44 -11.41 3.75
C ASN A 328 19.73 -10.65 4.15
N LEU A 329 19.69 -9.33 4.34
CA LEU A 329 20.83 -8.55 4.84
C LEU A 329 21.25 -8.95 6.26
N TYR A 330 20.36 -9.48 7.10
CA TYR A 330 20.75 -9.97 8.44
C TYR A 330 21.59 -11.25 8.43
N LYS A 331 21.79 -11.88 7.26
CA LYS A 331 22.65 -13.07 7.12
C LYS A 331 24.14 -12.74 7.00
N THR A 332 24.49 -11.48 6.80
CA THR A 332 25.89 -11.05 6.72
C THR A 332 26.31 -10.33 8.00
N LEU A 333 27.52 -10.65 8.48
CA LEU A 333 28.21 -9.89 9.53
C LEU A 333 29.13 -8.81 8.95
N GLN A 334 29.27 -8.75 7.62
CA GLN A 334 30.09 -7.76 6.94
C GLN A 334 29.36 -6.41 6.87
N ASP A 335 30.11 -5.32 6.97
CA ASP A 335 29.59 -3.98 6.75
C ASP A 335 29.02 -3.85 5.33
N TYR A 336 27.72 -3.61 5.27
CA TYR A 336 26.99 -3.45 4.02
C TYR A 336 26.19 -2.16 4.04
N SER A 337 26.63 -1.20 3.23
CA SER A 337 25.91 0.02 2.93
C SER A 337 25.60 0.11 1.44
N TYR A 338 24.50 0.77 1.13
CA TYR A 338 24.12 1.16 -0.20
C TYR A 338 23.75 2.65 -0.19
N VAL A 339 23.54 3.25 -1.37
CA VAL A 339 23.25 4.67 -1.47
C VAL A 339 22.29 4.94 -2.62
N CYS A 340 21.50 5.98 -2.47
CA CYS A 340 20.78 6.62 -3.56
C CYS A 340 21.14 8.11 -3.61
N THR A 341 21.48 8.60 -4.79
CA THR A 341 21.65 10.03 -5.05
C THR A 341 20.45 10.53 -5.83
N GLU A 342 19.66 11.38 -5.18
CA GLU A 342 18.58 12.14 -5.80
C GLU A 342 19.12 13.45 -6.33
N SER A 343 18.93 13.72 -7.61
CA SER A 343 19.34 14.99 -8.22
C SER A 343 18.15 15.69 -8.84
N LEU A 344 17.97 16.97 -8.51
CA LEU A 344 17.04 17.87 -9.19
C LEU A 344 17.71 18.42 -10.45
N TRP A 345 17.03 18.35 -11.58
CA TRP A 345 17.52 18.79 -12.89
C TRP A 345 16.74 19.98 -13.42
N VAL A 346 17.47 20.98 -13.92
CA VAL A 346 16.95 22.14 -14.66
C VAL A 346 17.80 22.31 -15.91
N ASP A 347 17.17 22.46 -17.07
CA ASP A 347 17.85 22.63 -18.38
C ASP A 347 18.97 21.60 -18.62
N SER A 348 18.67 20.33 -18.32
CA SER A 348 19.61 19.21 -18.46
C SER A 348 20.90 19.35 -17.62
N LYS A 349 20.85 20.08 -16.51
CA LYS A 349 21.94 20.14 -15.51
C LYS A 349 21.40 19.82 -14.12
N ALA A 350 22.18 19.05 -13.36
CA ALA A 350 21.88 18.84 -11.94
C ALA A 350 22.16 20.15 -11.17
N VAL A 351 21.14 20.68 -10.50
CA VAL A 351 21.22 21.93 -9.71
C VAL A 351 21.25 21.68 -8.20
N ARG A 352 20.83 20.48 -7.77
CA ARG A 352 20.90 20.03 -6.38
C ARG A 352 20.99 18.51 -6.35
N SER A 353 21.90 17.96 -5.55
CA SER A 353 22.02 16.52 -5.33
C SER A 353 22.05 16.20 -3.84
N ILE A 354 21.33 15.16 -3.45
CA ILE A 354 21.22 14.70 -2.06
C ILE A 354 21.54 13.21 -2.05
N GLY A 355 22.58 12.83 -1.30
CA GLY A 355 22.89 11.42 -1.01
C GLY A 355 22.06 10.93 0.17
N LYS A 356 21.38 9.80 -0.02
CA LYS A 356 20.68 9.06 1.04
C LYS A 356 21.37 7.72 1.21
N LEU A 357 21.83 7.45 2.43
CA LEU A 357 22.47 6.21 2.86
C LEU A 357 21.43 5.20 3.36
#